data_AF-A0A5C6G3A4-F1
#
_entry.id   AF-A0A5C6G3A4-F1
#
_cell.length_a   1.000
_cell.length_b   1.000
_cell.length_c   1.000
_cell.angle_alpha   90.00
_cell.angle_beta   90.00
_cell.angle_gamma   90.00
#
_symmetry.space_group_name_H-M   'P 1'
#
loop_
_entity.id
_entity.type
_entity.pdbx_description
1 polymer ?
#
loop_
_entity_poly.entity_id
_entity_poly.type
_entity_poly.pdbx_seq_one_letter_code
_entity_poly.pdbx_strand_id
1 'polypeptide(L)'
;MQYQNIRLTKKELGQFRNDDSIVELADGTGYWSTVSVFHGLHCVERLHHILYSETYYPNLSANDTFTLKRHTEHCLDWLRHYIQCNVDTTLIPIHWEADSPGPVATDAGKHKCVAWDPVYEWMARHSFNPSQPGLLIHPLFV
;
A
#
# COMPACT_ATOMS: atom_id res chain seq x y z
N MET A 1 -6.85 -7.32 -0.94
CA MET A 1 -6.79 -6.09 -1.76
C MET A 1 -7.16 -6.30 -3.24
N GLN A 2 -8.45 -6.33 -3.58
CA GLN A 2 -8.93 -6.76 -4.92
C GLN A 2 -8.67 -5.76 -6.06
N TYR A 3 -8.75 -4.44 -5.80
CA TYR A 3 -8.73 -3.41 -6.85
C TYR A 3 -7.51 -2.48 -6.79
N GLN A 4 -6.41 -2.91 -6.15
CA GLN A 4 -5.23 -2.07 -5.93
C GLN A 4 -4.48 -1.70 -7.23
N ASN A 5 -4.62 -2.50 -8.29
CA ASN A 5 -3.91 -2.31 -9.56
C ASN A 5 -4.86 -1.64 -10.54
N ILE A 6 -4.51 -0.44 -10.98
CA ILE A 6 -5.35 0.36 -11.89
C ILE A 6 -4.62 0.69 -13.18
N ARG A 7 -5.42 0.82 -14.23
CA ARG A 7 -5.00 1.29 -15.54
C ARG A 7 -5.32 2.77 -15.68
N LEU A 8 -4.34 3.55 -16.10
CA LEU A 8 -4.46 4.99 -16.35
C LEU A 8 -4.11 5.31 -17.80
N THR A 9 -4.78 6.31 -18.37
CA THR A 9 -4.34 6.95 -19.61
C THR A 9 -3.10 7.80 -19.40
N LYS A 10 -2.37 8.12 -20.47
CA LYS A 10 -1.20 9.02 -20.41
C LYS A 10 -1.52 10.38 -19.78
N LYS A 11 -2.75 10.89 -19.99
CA LYS A 11 -3.21 12.14 -19.40
C LYS A 11 -3.41 12.01 -17.89
N GLU A 12 -3.97 10.90 -17.42
CA GLU A 12 -4.24 10.64 -16.01
C GLU A 12 -2.97 10.44 -15.17
N LEU A 13 -1.84 10.08 -15.79
CA LEU A 13 -0.52 10.09 -15.14
C LEU A 13 -0.08 11.46 -14.62
N GLY A 14 -0.71 12.55 -15.08
CA GLY A 14 -0.48 13.90 -14.55
C GLY A 14 0.96 14.38 -14.76
N GLN A 15 1.71 14.52 -13.66
CA GLN A 15 3.12 14.94 -13.70
C GLN A 15 4.06 13.86 -14.24
N PHE A 16 3.65 12.59 -14.18
CA PHE A 16 4.44 11.44 -14.64
C PHE A 16 4.23 11.12 -16.12
N ARG A 17 3.43 11.91 -16.85
CA ARG A 17 3.05 11.64 -18.25
C ARG A 17 4.22 11.57 -19.25
N ASN A 18 5.38 12.11 -18.88
CA ASN A 18 6.60 12.13 -19.69
C ASN A 18 7.71 11.25 -19.09
N ASP A 19 7.37 10.42 -18.10
CA ASP A 19 8.30 9.47 -17.50
C ASP A 19 8.19 8.14 -18.24
N ASP A 20 9.16 7.87 -19.11
CA ASP A 20 9.21 6.67 -19.94
C ASP A 20 9.53 5.39 -19.13
N SER A 21 9.82 5.51 -17.83
CA SER A 21 10.03 4.36 -16.94
C SER A 21 8.74 3.78 -16.36
N ILE A 22 7.61 4.48 -16.51
CA ILE A 22 6.30 3.98 -16.06
C ILE A 22 5.86 2.81 -16.95
N VAL A 23 5.36 1.76 -16.32
CA VAL A 23 4.96 0.53 -17.02
C VAL A 23 3.75 0.79 -17.92
N GLU A 24 3.99 0.81 -19.23
CA GLU A 24 2.95 0.76 -20.26
C GLU A 24 2.50 -0.69 -20.46
N LEU A 25 1.19 -0.90 -20.56
CA LEU A 25 0.62 -2.22 -20.78
C LEU A 25 0.81 -2.62 -22.25
N ALA A 26 1.19 -3.88 -22.48
CA ALA A 26 1.56 -4.36 -23.82
C ALA A 26 0.41 -4.32 -24.85
N ASP A 27 -0.85 -4.30 -24.39
CA ASP A 27 -2.03 -4.16 -25.23
C ASP A 27 -2.33 -2.68 -25.62
N GLY A 28 -1.48 -1.73 -25.20
CA GLY A 28 -1.62 -0.31 -25.49
C GLY A 28 -2.80 0.36 -24.76
N THR A 29 -3.44 -0.33 -23.81
CA THR A 29 -4.66 0.17 -23.16
C THR A 29 -4.38 1.22 -22.08
N GLY A 30 -3.13 1.39 -21.67
CA GLY A 30 -2.72 2.42 -20.71
C GLY A 30 -1.49 2.04 -19.91
N TYR A 31 -1.37 2.66 -18.74
CA TYR A 31 -0.23 2.56 -17.84
C TYR A 31 -0.66 1.99 -16.50
N TRP A 32 0.18 1.15 -15.90
CA TRP A 32 -0.09 0.57 -14.58
C TRP A 32 0.26 1.57 -13.48
N SER A 33 -0.69 1.78 -12.57
CA SER A 33 -0.46 2.49 -11.32
C SER A 33 -1.25 1.89 -10.16
N THR A 34 -1.06 2.48 -8.97
CA THR A 34 -1.89 2.30 -7.79
C THR A 34 -2.07 3.65 -7.10
N VAL A 35 -3.11 3.79 -6.28
CA VAL A 35 -3.28 4.99 -5.46
C VAL A 35 -2.63 4.79 -4.09
N SER A 36 -2.13 5.88 -3.53
CA SER A 36 -1.39 5.89 -2.26
C SER A 36 -2.09 5.11 -1.14
N VAL A 37 -3.40 5.30 -0.92
CA VAL A 37 -4.12 4.59 0.17
C VAL A 37 -4.14 3.07 -0.01
N PHE A 38 -4.22 2.56 -1.24
CA PHE A 38 -4.16 1.11 -1.49
C PHE A 38 -2.75 0.56 -1.27
N HIS A 39 -1.71 1.34 -1.59
CA HIS A 39 -0.35 0.98 -1.22
C HIS A 39 -0.14 1.00 0.30
N GLY A 40 -0.73 1.94 1.03
CA GLY A 40 -0.72 1.94 2.50
C GLY A 40 -1.39 0.70 3.09
N LEU A 41 -2.57 0.33 2.59
CA LEU A 41 -3.26 -0.89 3.01
C LEU A 41 -2.45 -2.16 2.67
N HIS A 42 -1.73 -2.18 1.54
CA HIS A 42 -0.79 -3.24 1.20
C HIS A 42 0.30 -3.41 2.25
N CYS A 43 0.90 -2.28 2.66
CA CYS A 43 1.94 -2.28 3.67
C CYS A 43 1.41 -2.81 5.02
N VAL A 44 0.21 -2.40 5.44
CA VAL A 44 -0.42 -2.91 6.68
C VAL A 44 -0.69 -4.42 6.60
N GLU A 45 -1.25 -4.91 5.49
CA GLU A 45 -1.48 -6.35 5.26
C GLU A 45 -0.15 -7.14 5.31
N ARG A 46 0.91 -6.61 4.71
CA ARG A 46 2.23 -7.25 4.76
C ARG A 46 2.82 -7.27 6.16
N LEU A 47 2.72 -6.18 6.92
CA LEU A 47 3.19 -6.15 8.32
C LEU A 47 2.49 -7.22 9.15
N HIS A 48 1.18 -7.37 8.97
CA HIS A 48 0.43 -8.46 9.60
C HIS A 48 1.00 -9.83 9.20
N HIS A 49 1.24 -10.09 7.91
CA HIS A 49 1.81 -11.37 7.47
C HIS A 49 3.21 -11.65 8.03
N ILE A 50 4.02 -10.61 8.27
CA ILE A 50 5.35 -10.75 8.84
C ILE A 50 5.29 -11.07 10.34
N LEU A 51 4.33 -10.49 11.07
CA LEU A 51 4.10 -10.85 12.48
C LEU A 51 3.77 -12.34 12.65
N TYR A 52 3.16 -12.95 11.63
CA TYR A 52 2.79 -14.36 11.58
C TYR A 52 3.52 -15.09 10.44
N SER A 53 4.82 -14.81 10.29
CA SER A 53 5.62 -15.28 9.14
C SER A 53 5.62 -16.80 8.97
N GLU A 54 5.55 -17.56 10.06
CA GLU A 54 5.44 -19.02 10.07
C GLU A 54 4.17 -19.54 9.38
N THR A 55 3.10 -18.74 9.39
CA THR A 55 1.83 -19.07 8.76
C THR A 55 1.78 -18.61 7.31
N TYR A 56 2.19 -17.35 7.04
CA TYR A 56 2.04 -16.73 5.72
C TYR A 56 3.22 -16.98 4.77
N TYR A 57 4.39 -17.29 5.32
CA TYR A 57 5.62 -17.52 4.57
C TYR A 57 6.35 -18.77 5.09
N PRO A 58 5.72 -19.95 5.07
CA PRO A 58 6.38 -21.17 5.50
C PRO A 58 7.54 -21.51 4.56
N ASN A 59 8.64 -22.00 5.13
CA ASN A 59 9.81 -22.53 4.40
C ASN A 59 10.55 -21.52 3.51
N LEU A 60 10.61 -20.23 3.89
CA LEU A 60 11.45 -19.27 3.17
C LEU A 60 12.93 -19.65 3.20
N SER A 61 13.61 -19.50 2.07
CA SER A 61 15.07 -19.53 2.05
C SER A 61 15.65 -18.30 2.76
N ALA A 62 16.95 -18.32 3.05
CA ALA A 62 17.63 -17.14 3.61
C ALA A 62 17.53 -15.93 2.67
N ASN A 63 17.59 -16.15 1.35
CA ASN A 63 17.47 -15.08 0.36
C ASN A 63 16.05 -14.50 0.28
N ASP A 64 15.03 -15.35 0.36
CA ASP A 64 13.63 -14.90 0.37
C ASP A 64 13.31 -14.14 1.65
N THR A 65 13.84 -14.61 2.79
CA THR A 65 13.75 -13.93 4.07
C THR A 65 14.39 -12.54 4.01
N PHE A 66 15.58 -12.42 3.41
CA PHE A 66 16.25 -11.14 3.21
C PHE A 66 15.41 -10.19 2.33
N THR A 67 14.89 -10.70 1.21
CA THR A 67 14.05 -9.94 0.30
C THR A 67 12.77 -9.45 0.97
N LEU A 68 12.11 -10.32 1.75
CA LEU A 68 10.93 -9.98 2.52
C LEU A 68 11.22 -8.86 3.53
N LYS A 69 12.30 -8.98 4.31
CA LYS A 69 12.71 -7.94 5.26
C LYS A 69 12.98 -6.60 4.58
N ARG A 70 13.75 -6.58 3.48
CA ARG A 70 14.03 -5.36 2.72
C ARG A 70 12.76 -4.69 2.21
N HIS A 71 11.80 -5.48 1.71
CA HIS A 71 10.50 -4.95 1.30
C HIS A 71 9.70 -4.39 2.48
N THR A 72 9.79 -5.04 3.65
CA THR A 72 9.16 -4.58 4.90
C THR A 72 9.70 -3.23 5.34
N GLU A 73 11.02 -3.04 5.30
CA GLU A 73 11.66 -1.77 5.65
C GLU A 73 11.19 -0.65 4.74
N HIS A 74 11.08 -0.91 3.43
CA HIS A 74 10.49 0.02 2.47
C HIS A 74 9.04 0.35 2.80
N CYS A 75 8.21 -0.66 3.15
CA CYS A 75 6.83 -0.45 3.58
C CYS A 75 6.75 0.42 4.84
N LEU A 76 7.63 0.22 5.82
CA LEU A 76 7.66 1.00 7.06
C LEU A 76 8.05 2.46 6.80
N ASP A 77 9.08 2.71 5.99
CA ASP A 77 9.46 4.09 5.65
C ASP A 77 8.37 4.80 4.83
N TRP A 78 7.74 4.08 3.90
CA TRP A 78 6.63 4.63 3.13
C TRP A 78 5.43 4.96 4.03
N LEU A 79 5.03 4.05 4.94
CA LEU A 79 3.94 4.28 5.90
C LEU A 79 4.23 5.47 6.81
N ARG A 80 5.48 5.63 7.27
CA ARG A 80 5.90 6.81 8.04
C ARG A 80 5.65 8.09 7.25
N HIS A 81 6.09 8.16 5.99
CA HIS A 81 5.82 9.31 5.12
C HIS A 81 4.32 9.53 4.89
N TYR A 82 3.56 8.47 4.64
CA TYR A 82 2.12 8.54 4.44
C TYR A 82 1.39 9.13 5.65
N ILE A 83 1.74 8.69 6.87
CA ILE A 83 1.19 9.23 8.12
C ILE A 83 1.55 10.72 8.27
N GLN A 84 2.79 11.10 7.97
CA GLN A 84 3.21 12.50 8.04
C GLN A 84 2.52 13.41 7.00
N CYS A 85 2.13 12.87 5.85
CA CYS A 85 1.36 13.60 4.85
C CYS A 85 -0.13 13.67 5.19
N ASN A 86 -0.65 12.76 6.01
CA ASN A 86 -2.06 12.66 6.40
C ASN A 86 -2.20 12.82 7.93
N VAL A 87 -1.70 13.94 8.45
CA VAL A 87 -1.65 14.20 9.89
C VAL A 87 -3.05 14.21 10.50
N ASP A 88 -3.28 13.30 11.46
CA ASP A 88 -4.42 13.37 12.37
C ASP A 88 -3.98 14.05 13.67
N THR A 89 -4.59 15.21 13.97
CA THR A 89 -4.29 15.99 15.18
C THR A 89 -5.22 15.67 16.35
N THR A 90 -6.04 14.62 16.23
CA THR A 90 -6.89 14.13 17.33
C THR A 90 -6.02 13.74 18.52
N LEU A 91 -6.37 14.24 19.70
CA LEU A 91 -5.60 13.97 20.92
C LEU A 91 -5.78 12.51 21.37
N ILE A 92 -4.68 11.87 21.72
CA ILE A 92 -4.66 10.60 22.43
C ILE A 92 -4.42 10.90 23.91
N PRO A 93 -5.47 10.91 24.75
CA PRO A 93 -5.30 11.17 26.17
C PRO A 93 -4.51 10.05 26.86
N ILE A 94 -3.75 10.46 27.87
CA ILE A 94 -2.93 9.58 28.70
C ILE A 94 -3.57 9.50 30.08
N HIS A 95 -3.87 8.29 30.54
CA HIS A 95 -4.62 8.01 31.77
C HIS A 95 -3.82 7.18 32.78
N TRP A 96 -4.20 7.29 34.06
CA TRP A 96 -3.80 6.34 35.09
C TRP A 96 -4.91 5.29 35.23
N GLU A 97 -4.54 4.02 35.18
CA GLU A 97 -5.45 2.88 35.37
C GLU A 97 -5.07 2.12 36.64
N ALA A 98 -6.05 1.53 37.33
CA ALA A 98 -5.85 0.91 38.65
C ALA A 98 -4.98 -0.36 38.59
N ASP A 99 -4.91 -1.00 37.43
CA ASP A 99 -4.20 -2.24 37.13
C ASP A 99 -2.94 -2.04 36.29
N SER A 100 -2.57 -0.79 35.97
CA SER A 100 -1.33 -0.47 35.25
C SER A 100 -0.33 0.26 36.16
N PRO A 101 0.93 -0.22 36.26
CA PRO A 101 1.98 0.48 37.00
C PRO A 101 2.47 1.77 36.31
N GLY A 102 2.01 2.06 35.09
CA GLY A 102 2.38 3.25 34.32
C GLY A 102 1.19 3.88 33.59
N PRO A 103 1.36 5.11 33.06
CA PRO A 103 0.32 5.78 32.30
C PRO A 103 0.02 5.03 30.99
N VAL A 104 -1.25 4.95 30.62
CA VAL A 104 -1.75 4.25 29.42
C VAL A 104 -2.31 5.25 28.44
N ALA A 105 -2.00 5.08 27.15
CA ALA A 105 -2.58 5.88 26.08
C ALA A 105 -3.88 5.23 25.60
N THR A 106 -4.99 5.96 25.65
CA THR A 106 -6.29 5.47 25.19
C THR A 106 -6.72 6.23 23.96
N ASP A 107 -6.98 5.50 22.87
CA ASP A 107 -7.52 6.09 21.64
C ASP A 107 -9.05 6.30 21.76
N ALA A 108 -9.44 7.32 22.51
CA ALA A 108 -10.85 7.70 22.74
C ALA A 108 -11.31 8.89 21.89
N GLY A 109 -10.46 9.36 20.98
CA GLY A 109 -10.71 10.52 20.14
C GLY A 109 -11.73 10.25 19.03
N LYS A 110 -12.23 11.33 18.40
CA LYS A 110 -13.03 11.23 17.17
C LYS A 110 -12.17 11.63 15.98
N HIS A 111 -11.74 10.64 15.21
CA HIS A 111 -10.98 10.84 13.98
C HIS A 111 -11.86 11.33 12.83
N LYS A 112 -11.27 12.06 11.89
CA LYS A 112 -11.94 12.47 10.66
C LYS A 112 -11.58 11.51 9.53
N CYS A 113 -12.55 10.69 9.13
CA CYS A 113 -12.38 9.76 8.02
C CYS A 113 -12.82 10.37 6.67
N VAL A 114 -12.28 9.81 5.59
CA VAL A 114 -12.74 10.07 4.21
C VAL A 114 -13.91 9.12 3.90
N ALA A 115 -14.87 9.59 3.09
CA ALA A 115 -15.91 8.71 2.54
C ALA A 115 -15.25 7.68 1.60
N TRP A 116 -15.32 6.40 1.94
CA TRP A 116 -14.56 5.35 1.28
C TRP A 116 -15.17 4.89 -0.05
N ASP A 117 -16.51 4.82 -0.12
CA ASP A 117 -17.21 4.24 -1.26
C ASP A 117 -16.82 4.87 -2.61
N PRO A 118 -16.75 6.21 -2.75
CA PRO A 118 -16.33 6.82 -4.02
C PRO A 118 -14.91 6.44 -4.45
N VAL A 119 -13.99 6.30 -3.49
CA VAL A 119 -12.60 5.88 -3.75
C VAL A 119 -12.59 4.44 -4.23
N TYR A 120 -13.29 3.55 -3.51
CA TYR A 120 -13.34 2.13 -3.81
C TYR A 120 -14.00 1.86 -5.18
N GLU A 121 -15.13 2.51 -5.46
CA GLU A 121 -15.82 2.39 -6.74
C GLU A 121 -14.97 2.90 -7.91
N TRP A 122 -14.27 4.01 -7.73
CA TRP A 122 -13.36 4.53 -8.75
C TRP A 122 -12.24 3.53 -9.02
N MET A 123 -11.62 2.98 -7.97
CA MET A 123 -10.57 1.96 -8.12
C MET A 123 -11.11 0.70 -8.82
N ALA A 124 -12.30 0.23 -8.46
CA ALA A 124 -12.92 -0.94 -9.07
C ALA A 124 -13.11 -0.76 -10.58
N ARG A 125 -13.60 0.42 -11.03
CA ARG A 125 -13.80 0.73 -12.46
C ARG A 125 -12.51 0.76 -13.27
N HIS A 126 -11.38 1.10 -12.66
CA HIS A 126 -10.07 1.19 -13.34
C HIS A 126 -9.21 -0.06 -13.12
N SER A 127 -9.70 -1.00 -12.31
CA SER A 127 -8.90 -2.15 -11.90
C SER A 127 -8.67 -3.14 -13.04
N PHE A 128 -7.50 -3.78 -13.02
CA PHE A 128 -7.17 -4.86 -13.94
C PHE A 128 -6.32 -5.93 -13.24
N ASN A 129 -6.20 -7.10 -13.88
CA ASN A 129 -5.37 -8.18 -13.37
C ASN A 129 -3.94 -8.08 -13.96
N PRO A 130 -2.92 -7.66 -13.18
CA PRO A 130 -1.55 -7.57 -13.68
C PRO A 130 -0.90 -8.93 -13.95
N SER A 131 -1.47 -10.02 -13.41
CA SER A 131 -0.98 -11.38 -13.67
C SER A 131 -1.49 -11.97 -14.98
N GLN A 132 -2.24 -11.19 -15.79
CA GLN A 132 -2.63 -11.62 -17.12
C GLN A 132 -1.38 -11.87 -17.98
N PRO A 133 -1.19 -13.08 -18.54
CA PRO A 133 -0.03 -13.39 -19.36
C PRO A 133 0.13 -12.45 -20.56
N GLY A 134 1.36 -12.00 -20.81
CA GLY A 134 1.69 -11.13 -21.95
C GLY A 134 1.34 -9.66 -21.76
N LEU A 135 0.72 -9.25 -20.64
CA LEU A 135 0.33 -7.87 -20.41
C LEU A 135 1.49 -6.99 -19.92
N LEU A 136 2.42 -7.57 -19.15
CA LEU A 136 3.60 -6.91 -18.61
C LEU A 136 4.84 -7.42 -19.35
N ILE A 137 5.44 -6.57 -20.17
CA ILE A 137 6.63 -6.89 -20.96
C ILE A 137 7.72 -5.90 -20.57
N HIS A 138 8.89 -6.41 -20.18
CA HIS A 138 10.02 -5.54 -19.87
C HIS A 138 10.65 -5.05 -21.18
N PRO A 139 10.84 -3.72 -21.38
CA PRO A 139 11.34 -3.19 -22.65
C PRO A 139 12.76 -3.64 -22.99
N LEU A 140 13.56 -4.02 -21.99
CA LEU A 140 14.97 -4.45 -22.16
C LEU A 140 15.24 -5.94 -21.94
N PHE A 141 14.29 -6.70 -21.40
CA PHE A 141 14.47 -8.12 -21.07
C PHE A 141 13.32 -8.89 -21.74
N VAL A 142 13.60 -9.40 -22.95
CA VAL A 142 12.65 -10.12 -23.82
C VAL A 142 13.04 -11.59 -23.91
#